data_AF-A0A401JDH5-F1
#
_entry.id   AF-A0A401JDH5-F1
#
_cell.length_a   1.000
_cell.length_b   1.000
_cell.length_c   1.000
_cell.angle_alpha   90.00
_cell.angle_beta   90.00
_cell.angle_gamma   90.00
#
_symmetry.space_group_name_H-M   'P 1'
#
loop_
_entity.id
_entity.type
_entity.pdbx_description
1 polymer ?
#
loop_
_entity_poly.entity_id
_entity_poly.type
_entity_poly.pdbx_seq_one_letter_code
_entity_poly.pdbx_strand_id
1 'polypeptide(L)'
;MNSATIVQKLWNYCNVLRDDGMSYGDYVEQLTYLLFLKMADERSRPPYNQASPVLAGYDWPSLVKKDGDELFDHYRHTLEELGKQKGLLGLIFNKLHGGSVHEI
;
A
#
# COMPACT_ATOMS: atom_id res chain seq x y z
N MET A 1 -17.48 -3.01 14.08
CA MET A 1 -16.48 -1.92 14.18
C MET A 1 -17.04 -0.70 13.47
N ASN A 2 -17.09 0.45 14.13
CA ASN A 2 -17.63 1.70 13.57
C ASN A 2 -16.57 2.37 12.68
N SER A 3 -16.93 2.79 11.46
CA SER A 3 -16.05 3.45 10.49
C SER A 3 -15.34 4.67 11.09
N ALA A 4 -16.00 5.41 11.96
CA ALA A 4 -15.42 6.55 12.67
C ALA A 4 -14.20 6.18 13.53
N THR A 5 -14.20 4.98 14.13
CA THR A 5 -13.08 4.50 14.96
C THR A 5 -11.87 4.12 14.12
N ILE A 6 -12.08 3.61 12.91
CA ILE A 6 -11.00 3.32 11.95
C ILE A 6 -10.40 4.64 11.45
N VAL A 7 -11.26 5.60 11.08
CA VAL A 7 -10.83 6.94 10.66
C VAL A 7 -10.00 7.63 11.74
N GLN A 8 -10.40 7.56 13.01
CA GLN A 8 -9.61 8.13 14.11
C GLN A 8 -8.26 7.45 14.33
N LYS A 9 -8.19 6.11 14.20
CA LYS A 9 -6.91 5.40 14.31
C LYS A 9 -5.96 5.76 13.16
N LEU A 10 -6.51 5.87 11.94
CA LEU A 10 -5.77 6.36 10.78
C LEU A 10 -5.31 7.80 11.02
N TRP A 11 -6.18 8.67 11.53
CA TRP A 11 -5.87 10.08 11.82
C TRP A 11 -4.76 10.25 12.86
N ASN A 12 -4.76 9.42 13.91
CA ASN A 12 -3.71 9.44 14.91
C ASN A 12 -2.36 8.97 14.35
N TYR A 13 -2.37 8.02 13.40
CA TYR A 13 -1.16 7.60 12.68
C TYR A 13 -0.67 8.68 11.71
N CYS A 14 -1.58 9.43 11.07
CA CYS A 14 -1.24 10.57 10.21
C CYS A 14 -0.42 11.63 10.95
N ASN A 15 -0.77 11.91 12.21
CA ASN A 15 -0.10 12.94 13.00
C ASN A 15 1.36 12.56 13.25
N VAL A 16 1.63 11.28 13.54
CA VAL A 16 2.99 10.76 13.73
C VAL A 16 3.81 10.86 12.44
N LEU A 17 3.23 10.50 11.29
CA LEU A 17 3.94 10.54 9.99
C LEU A 17 4.14 11.95 9.42
N ARG A 18 3.25 12.89 9.77
CA ARG A 18 3.39 14.30 9.41
C ARG A 18 4.58 14.94 10.11
N ASP A 19 4.84 14.56 11.37
CA ASP A 19 5.97 15.07 12.14
C ASP A 19 7.32 14.62 11.52
N ASP A 20 7.33 13.53 10.75
CA ASP A 20 8.47 13.03 9.96
C ASP A 20 8.57 13.64 8.54
N GLY A 21 7.74 14.63 8.20
CA GLY A 21 7.81 15.37 6.93
C GLY A 21 7.01 14.81 5.76
N MET A 22 6.16 13.80 5.98
CA MET A 22 5.29 13.23 4.94
C MET A 22 4.13 14.18 4.60
N SER A 23 3.89 14.43 3.30
CA SER A 23 2.74 15.23 2.88
C SER A 23 1.42 14.46 3.04
N TYR A 24 0.30 15.17 3.20
CA TYR A 24 -1.01 14.54 3.27
C TYR A 24 -1.33 13.68 2.04
N GLY A 25 -0.89 14.13 0.85
CA GLY A 25 -1.05 13.39 -0.40
C GLY A 25 -0.30 12.06 -0.38
N ASP A 26 0.97 12.09 0.04
CA ASP A 26 1.81 10.88 0.14
C ASP A 26 1.21 9.89 1.13
N TYR A 27 0.72 10.36 2.28
CA TYR A 27 0.09 9.50 3.27
C TYR A 27 -1.18 8.81 2.74
N VAL A 28 -2.07 9.55 2.07
CA VAL A 28 -3.30 8.99 1.49
C VAL A 28 -2.96 7.97 0.41
N GLU A 29 -1.91 8.21 -0.38
CA GLU A 29 -1.39 7.26 -1.36
C GLU A 29 -0.92 5.96 -0.69
N GLN A 30 -0.07 6.05 0.35
CA GLN A 30 0.40 4.86 1.08
C GLN A 30 -0.74 4.06 1.72
N LEU A 31 -1.71 4.73 2.32
CA LEU A 31 -2.91 4.05 2.84
C LEU A 31 -3.70 3.35 1.73
N THR A 32 -3.80 3.98 0.56
CA THR A 32 -4.53 3.42 -0.58
C THR A 32 -3.87 2.12 -1.03
N TYR A 33 -2.54 2.09 -1.12
CA TYR A 33 -1.77 0.88 -1.44
C TYR A 33 -1.97 -0.25 -0.43
N LEU A 34 -1.86 0.05 0.87
CA LEU A 34 -2.11 -0.92 1.93
C LEU A 34 -3.55 -1.45 1.89
N LEU A 35 -4.53 -0.59 1.61
CA LEU A 35 -5.92 -0.99 1.49
C LEU A 35 -6.14 -1.94 0.30
N PHE A 36 -5.53 -1.67 -0.86
CA PHE A 36 -5.61 -2.56 -2.02
C PHE A 36 -5.03 -3.95 -1.71
N LEU A 37 -3.87 -4.00 -1.05
CA LEU A 37 -3.24 -5.25 -0.64
C LEU A 37 -4.13 -6.03 0.34
N LYS A 38 -4.69 -5.35 1.34
CA LYS A 38 -5.60 -5.97 2.30
C LYS A 38 -6.88 -6.48 1.64
N MET A 39 -7.45 -5.72 0.70
CA MET A 39 -8.64 -6.11 -0.05
C MET A 39 -8.39 -7.31 -0.96
N ALA A 40 -7.23 -7.37 -1.62
CA ALA A 40 -6.83 -8.52 -2.42
C ALA A 40 -6.73 -9.79 -1.55
N ASP A 41 -6.15 -9.68 -0.37
CA ASP A 41 -6.07 -10.77 0.61
C ASP A 41 -7.43 -11.18 1.21
N GLU A 42 -8.34 -10.23 1.48
CA GLU A 42 -9.71 -10.59 1.90
C GLU A 42 -10.46 -11.34 0.79
N ARG A 43 -10.29 -10.94 -0.47
CA ARG A 43 -10.94 -11.59 -1.61
C ARG A 43 -10.37 -12.95 -1.95
N SER A 44 -9.11 -13.22 -1.62
CA SER A 44 -8.51 -14.53 -1.83
C SER A 44 -8.93 -15.57 -0.78
N ARG A 45 -9.52 -15.11 0.33
CA ARG A 45 -9.99 -15.96 1.43
C ARG A 45 -11.48 -16.29 1.31
N PRO A 46 -11.97 -17.29 2.07
CA PRO A 46 -13.40 -17.54 2.20
C PRO A 46 -14.14 -16.28 2.70
N PRO A 47 -15.33 -15.97 2.16
CA PRO A 47 -16.16 -16.80 1.28
C PRO A 47 -15.86 -16.67 -0.22
N TYR A 48 -15.03 -15.71 -0.62
CA TYR A 48 -14.88 -15.33 -2.02
C TYR A 48 -13.94 -16.26 -2.79
N ASN A 49 -12.83 -16.68 -2.17
CA ASN A 49 -11.83 -17.60 -2.75
C ASN A 49 -11.37 -17.21 -4.17
N GLN A 50 -11.24 -15.91 -4.44
CA GLN A 50 -10.81 -15.41 -5.74
C GLN A 50 -9.30 -15.55 -5.91
N ALA A 51 -8.83 -15.78 -7.13
CA ALA A 51 -7.40 -15.72 -7.41
C ALA A 51 -6.87 -14.32 -7.08
N SER A 52 -5.87 -14.25 -6.19
CA SER A 52 -5.20 -12.98 -5.89
C SER A 52 -4.44 -12.51 -7.13
N PRO A 53 -4.61 -11.24 -7.54
CA PRO A 53 -3.79 -10.68 -8.62
C PRO A 53 -2.37 -10.35 -8.11
N VAL A 54 -2.15 -10.31 -6.79
CA VAL A 54 -0.87 -10.03 -6.15
C VAL A 54 -0.05 -11.32 -6.08
N LEU A 55 1.22 -11.24 -6.51
CA LEU A 55 2.17 -12.34 -6.48
C LEU A 55 2.48 -12.78 -5.04
N ALA A 56 2.64 -14.10 -4.85
CA ALA A 56 3.05 -14.66 -3.57
C ALA A 56 4.42 -14.09 -3.15
N GLY A 57 4.54 -13.73 -1.87
CA GLY A 57 5.73 -13.07 -1.32
C GLY A 57 5.69 -11.54 -1.36
N TYR A 58 4.75 -10.94 -2.10
CA TYR A 58 4.46 -9.49 -2.11
C TYR A 58 3.02 -9.20 -1.65
N ASP A 59 2.40 -10.17 -0.98
CA ASP A 59 1.02 -10.13 -0.52
C ASP A 59 0.88 -9.60 0.92
N TRP A 60 -0.35 -9.33 1.34
CA TRP A 60 -0.61 -8.85 2.70
C TRP A 60 -0.04 -9.77 3.81
N PRO A 61 -0.16 -11.12 3.73
CA PRO A 61 0.48 -12.01 4.67
C PRO A 61 2.01 -11.90 4.75
N SER A 62 2.69 -11.58 3.65
CA SER A 62 4.15 -11.39 3.64
C SER A 62 4.58 -10.12 4.39
N LEU A 63 3.76 -9.06 4.33
CA LEU A 63 4.00 -7.78 5.01
C LEU A 63 3.83 -7.91 6.52
N VAL A 64 2.70 -8.45 6.98
CA VAL A 64 2.37 -8.51 8.43
C VAL A 64 3.25 -9.47 9.23
N LYS A 65 4.16 -10.20 8.58
CA LYS A 65 5.16 -11.07 9.23
C LYS A 65 6.49 -10.36 9.50
N LYS A 66 6.65 -9.13 9.05
CA LYS A 66 7.88 -8.33 9.17
C LYS A 66 7.62 -7.11 10.02
N ASP A 67 8.66 -6.62 10.68
CA ASP A 67 8.62 -5.46 11.56
C ASP A 67 9.82 -4.53 11.31
N GLY A 68 9.73 -3.27 11.75
CA GLY A 68 10.83 -2.30 11.68
C GLY A 68 11.37 -2.08 10.27
N ASP A 69 12.70 -2.00 10.14
CA ASP A 69 13.38 -1.74 8.86
C ASP A 69 13.10 -2.83 7.81
N GLU A 70 12.97 -4.09 8.25
CA GLU A 70 12.67 -5.21 7.35
C GLU A 70 11.29 -5.07 6.71
N LEU A 71 10.30 -4.57 7.48
CA LEU A 71 8.97 -4.27 6.96
C LEU A 71 9.05 -3.13 5.94
N PHE A 72 9.80 -2.07 6.25
CA PHE A 72 9.93 -0.92 5.36
C PHE A 72 10.55 -1.30 4.01
N ASP A 73 11.67 -2.02 4.02
CA ASP A 73 12.35 -2.47 2.81
C ASP A 73 11.46 -3.43 2.00
N HIS A 74 10.78 -4.37 2.68
CA HIS A 74 9.87 -5.31 2.03
C HIS A 74 8.67 -4.62 1.40
N TYR A 75 8.11 -3.62 2.08
CA TYR A 75 7.01 -2.81 1.56
C TYR A 75 7.44 -2.04 0.32
N ARG A 76 8.62 -1.41 0.32
CA ARG A 76 9.16 -0.72 -0.86
C ARG A 76 9.30 -1.67 -2.06
N HIS A 77 9.93 -2.83 -1.87
CA HIS A 77 10.08 -3.82 -2.95
C HIS A 77 8.72 -4.36 -3.42
N THR A 78 7.75 -4.53 -2.51
CA THR A 78 6.38 -4.92 -2.87
C THR A 78 5.75 -3.91 -3.83
N LEU A 79 5.83 -2.61 -3.54
CA LEU A 79 5.28 -1.58 -4.42
C LEU A 79 5.99 -1.56 -5.78
N GLU A 80 7.31 -1.67 -5.81
CA GLU A 80 8.10 -1.71 -7.04
C GLU A 80 7.72 -2.90 -7.94
N GLU A 81 7.62 -4.09 -7.37
CA GLU A 81 7.27 -5.30 -8.12
C GLU A 81 5.82 -5.29 -8.63
N LEU A 82 4.91 -4.70 -7.85
CA LEU A 82 3.53 -4.50 -8.27
C LEU A 82 3.40 -3.43 -9.35
N GLY A 83 4.20 -2.36 -9.29
CA GLY A 83 4.26 -1.33 -10.32
C GLY A 83 4.80 -1.84 -11.67
N LYS A 84 5.62 -2.89 -11.66
CA LYS A 84 6.11 -3.57 -12.87
C LYS A 84 5.06 -4.47 -13.54
N GLN A 85 3.96 -4.81 -12.84
CA GLN A 85 2.92 -5.66 -13.40
C GLN A 85 2.18 -4.98 -14.54
N LYS A 86 1.61 -5.78 -15.45
CA LYS A 86 0.73 -5.26 -16.51
C LYS A 86 -0.69 -5.08 -15.98
N GLY A 87 -1.48 -4.26 -16.66
CA GLY A 87 -2.90 -4.06 -16.34
C GLY A 87 -3.11 -3.20 -15.10
N LEU A 88 -4.19 -3.47 -14.35
CA LEU A 88 -4.66 -2.61 -13.27
C LEU A 88 -3.64 -2.44 -12.14
N LEU A 89 -2.90 -3.51 -11.77
CA LEU A 89 -1.88 -3.42 -10.72
C LEU A 89 -0.74 -2.48 -11.12
N GLY A 90 -0.24 -2.60 -12.35
CA GLY A 90 0.70 -1.63 -12.89
C GLY A 90 0.14 -0.22 -12.82
N LEU A 91 -1.09 0.03 -13.23
CA LEU A 91 -1.66 1.38 -13.20
C LEU A 91 -1.81 1.96 -11.79
N ILE A 92 -2.10 1.13 -10.78
CA ILE A 92 -2.29 1.58 -9.39
C ILE A 92 -0.93 1.82 -8.71
N PHE A 93 0.02 0.91 -8.90
CA PHE A 93 1.28 0.87 -8.14
C PHE A 93 2.48 1.43 -8.90
N ASN A 94 2.38 1.58 -10.23
CA ASN A 94 3.37 2.31 -11.01
C ASN A 94 3.19 3.78 -10.67
N LYS A 95 3.96 4.22 -9.68
CA LYS A 95 4.20 5.62 -9.45
C LYS A 95 4.71 6.16 -10.78
N LEU A 96 3.87 6.93 -11.49
CA LEU A 96 4.32 7.78 -12.57
C LEU A 96 5.63 8.38 -12.08
N HIS A 97 6.74 8.04 -12.72
CA HIS A 97 7.98 8.80 -12.63
C HIS A 97 7.76 10.20 -13.27
N GLY A 98 6.65 10.86 -12.93
CA GLY A 98 6.21 12.16 -13.39
C GLY A 98 6.36 13.15 -12.27
N GLY A 99 7.61 13.32 -11.84
CA GLY A 99 8.00 14.25 -10.79
C GLY A 99 9.51 14.53 -10.79
N SER A 100 10.18 14.33 -11.94
CA SER A 100 11.42 15.07 -12.19
C SER A 100 11.02 16.32 -12.95
N VAL A 101 11.08 17.42 -12.23
CA VAL A 101 11.17 18.78 -12.77
C VAL A 101 12.22 18.77 -13.89
N HIS A 102 11.78 18.86 -15.14
CA HIS A 102 12.57 19.41 -16.24
C HIS A 102 11.61 19.99 -17.28
N GLU A 103 11.56 21.33 -17.26
CA GLU A 103 11.46 22.24 -18.40
C GLU A 103 10.44 21.90 -19.50
N ILE A 104 9.31 22.64 -19.47
CA ILE A 104 8.82 23.41 -20.62
C ILE A 104 8.41 24.79 -20.11
#